data_AF-A0A511HKV5-F1
#
_entry.id   AF-A0A511HKV5-F1
#
_cell.length_a   1.000
_cell.length_b   1.000
_cell.length_c   1.000
_cell.angle_alpha   90.00
_cell.angle_beta   90.00
_cell.angle_gamma   90.00
#
_symmetry.space_group_name_H-M   'P 1'
#
loop_
_entity.id
_entity.type
_entity.pdbx_description
1 polymer ?
#
loop_
_entity_poly.entity_id
_entity_poly.type
_entity_poly.pdbx_seq_one_letter_code
_entity_poly.pdbx_strand_id
1 'polypeptide(L)'
;MSARNRGPLVLAGLLLGVGLGGFVDGILLHQILQWHHMLSTPLPPDDVVRIKVNMFWDGLFHALTWVMTLAGVWTLWRVGQRSDVPWSTRTFVGAMLAGWGLFNVVEGVLDHQLFDLHHVKPGPNQLAWDVGFLVFGVLLIAVGWALGRAGREDRVPRGGLRVPHPAH
;
A
#
# COMPACT_ATOMS: atom_id res chain seq x y z
N MET A 1 -7.22 25.96 -21.09
CA MET A 1 -6.33 25.31 -20.11
C MET A 1 -6.69 23.83 -20.09
N SER A 2 -5.77 22.93 -20.42
CA SER A 2 -6.05 21.48 -20.34
C SER A 2 -6.48 21.13 -18.91
N ALA A 3 -7.58 20.39 -18.77
CA ALA A 3 -8.05 19.93 -17.46
C ALA A 3 -6.95 19.06 -16.83
N ARG A 4 -6.39 19.50 -15.70
CA ARG A 4 -5.31 18.77 -15.01
C ARG A 4 -5.85 17.41 -14.55
N ASN A 5 -5.27 16.33 -15.04
CA ASN A 5 -5.68 14.98 -14.69
C ASN A 5 -4.81 14.42 -13.56
N ARG A 6 -5.35 14.34 -12.35
CA ARG A 6 -4.65 13.77 -11.18
C ARG A 6 -4.77 12.26 -11.06
N GLY A 7 -5.71 11.65 -11.79
CA GLY A 7 -6.01 10.21 -11.71
C GLY A 7 -4.77 9.32 -11.81
N PRO A 8 -3.85 9.55 -12.78
CA PRO A 8 -2.64 8.76 -12.91
C PRO A 8 -1.71 8.81 -11.67
N LEU A 9 -1.55 9.98 -11.05
CA LEU A 9 -0.73 10.13 -9.84
C LEU A 9 -1.38 9.45 -8.62
N VAL A 10 -2.71 9.53 -8.53
CA VAL A 10 -3.48 8.84 -7.49
C VAL A 10 -3.35 7.32 -7.67
N LEU A 11 -3.48 6.80 -8.90
CA LEU A 11 -3.32 5.37 -9.17
C LEU A 11 -1.92 4.88 -8.81
N ALA A 12 -0.88 5.62 -9.21
CA ALA A 12 0.51 5.29 -8.84
C ALA A 12 0.69 5.21 -7.32
N GLY A 13 0.15 6.21 -6.60
CA GLY A 13 0.18 6.22 -5.13
C GLY A 13 -0.55 5.04 -4.51
N LEU A 14 -1.78 4.74 -4.94
CA LEU A 14 -2.58 3.63 -4.42
C LEU A 14 -1.86 2.28 -4.60
N LEU A 15 -1.33 2.01 -5.80
CA LEU A 15 -0.61 0.77 -6.09
C LEU A 15 0.65 0.61 -5.22
N LEU A 16 1.44 1.69 -5.09
CA LEU A 16 2.59 1.72 -4.20
C LEU A 16 2.18 1.53 -2.74
N GLY A 17 1.09 2.16 -2.32
CA GLY A 17 0.55 2.03 -0.97
C GLY A 17 0.18 0.59 -0.63
N VAL A 18 -0.57 -0.09 -1.51
CA VAL A 18 -0.93 -1.51 -1.34
C VAL A 18 0.32 -2.38 -1.25
N GLY A 19 1.26 -2.19 -2.19
CA GLY A 19 2.50 -2.98 -2.22
C GLY A 19 3.38 -2.76 -0.98
N LEU A 20 3.61 -1.52 -0.57
CA LEU A 20 4.42 -1.19 0.60
C LEU A 20 3.75 -1.60 1.92
N GLY A 21 2.43 -1.44 2.03
CA GLY A 21 1.67 -1.91 3.19
C GLY A 21 1.81 -3.42 3.37
N GLY A 22 1.63 -4.19 2.29
CA GLY A 22 1.82 -5.63 2.31
C GLY A 22 3.27 -6.06 2.55
N PHE A 23 4.27 -5.29 2.07
CA PHE A 23 5.66 -5.55 2.45
C PHE A 23 5.92 -5.31 3.94
N VAL A 24 5.39 -4.24 4.52
CA VAL A 24 5.56 -3.96 5.94
C VAL A 24 4.92 -5.07 6.77
N ASP A 25 3.73 -5.51 6.37
CA ASP A 25 3.03 -6.64 6.98
C ASP A 25 3.84 -7.95 6.86
N GLY A 26 4.24 -8.34 5.65
CA GLY A 26 5.02 -9.55 5.42
C GLY A 26 6.40 -9.55 6.06
N ILE A 27 7.12 -8.43 6.05
CA ILE A 27 8.46 -8.35 6.64
C ILE A 27 8.36 -8.25 8.16
N LEU A 28 7.55 -7.33 8.68
CA LEU A 28 7.49 -7.10 10.13
C LEU A 28 6.70 -8.20 10.82
N LEU A 29 5.48 -8.52 10.37
CA LEU A 29 4.57 -9.41 11.09
C LEU A 29 4.82 -10.88 10.75
N HIS A 30 5.06 -11.24 9.48
CA HIS A 30 5.32 -12.65 9.14
C HIS A 30 6.75 -13.10 9.41
N GLN A 31 7.75 -12.26 9.13
CA GLN A 31 9.16 -12.70 9.14
C GLN A 31 9.92 -12.31 10.40
N ILE A 32 9.87 -11.04 10.83
CA ILE A 32 10.63 -10.56 11.98
C ILE A 32 9.94 -10.94 13.29
N LEU A 33 8.66 -10.59 13.43
CA LEU A 33 7.88 -10.86 14.64
C LEU A 33 7.27 -12.26 14.64
N GLN A 34 7.05 -12.84 13.45
CA GLN A 34 6.45 -14.16 13.26
C GLN A 34 5.12 -14.30 14.02
N TRP A 35 4.33 -13.24 14.05
CA TRP A 35 3.05 -13.24 14.74
C TRP A 35 2.03 -14.09 14.00
N HIS A 36 2.05 -14.05 12.68
CA HIS A 36 1.19 -14.86 11.82
C HIS A 36 1.88 -15.15 10.50
N HIS A 37 1.35 -16.14 9.80
CA HIS A 37 1.69 -16.46 8.42
C HIS A 37 0.40 -16.68 7.65
N MET A 38 0.48 -16.66 6.32
CA MET A 38 -0.68 -16.76 5.43
C MET A 38 -1.70 -17.83 5.79
N LEU A 39 -1.26 -19.02 6.24
CA LEU A 39 -2.14 -20.14 6.59
C LEU A 39 -1.99 -20.56 8.06
N SER A 40 -1.56 -19.67 8.94
CA SER A 40 -1.19 -20.03 10.32
C SER A 40 -2.37 -20.45 11.20
N THR A 41 -3.62 -20.12 10.85
CA THR A 41 -4.80 -20.67 11.52
C THR A 41 -5.07 -22.13 11.10
N PRO A 42 -5.31 -22.47 9.81
CA PRO A 42 -5.58 -23.84 9.41
C PRO A 42 -4.33 -24.75 9.47
N LEU A 43 -3.12 -24.18 9.35
CA LEU A 43 -1.84 -24.88 9.40
C LEU A 43 -0.88 -24.17 10.38
N PRO A 44 -1.05 -24.37 11.70
CA PRO A 44 -0.14 -23.82 12.70
C PRO A 44 1.33 -24.14 12.38
N PRO A 45 2.26 -23.18 12.45
CA PRO A 45 3.66 -23.39 12.11
C PRO A 45 4.46 -24.04 13.25
N ASP A 46 3.96 -25.15 13.80
CA ASP A 46 4.52 -25.87 14.96
C ASP A 46 5.46 -27.04 14.58
N ASP A 47 5.58 -27.34 13.29
CA ASP A 47 6.53 -28.30 12.74
C ASP A 47 7.20 -27.80 11.45
N VAL A 48 8.32 -28.43 11.06
CA VAL A 48 9.13 -28.02 9.90
C VAL A 48 8.36 -28.07 8.58
N VAL A 49 7.43 -29.02 8.42
CA VAL A 49 6.62 -29.15 7.21
C VAL A 49 5.64 -27.98 7.13
N ARG A 50 4.90 -27.70 8.20
CA ARG A 50 3.93 -26.60 8.24
C ARG A 50 4.59 -25.23 8.14
N ILE A 51 5.78 -25.06 8.74
CA ILE A 51 6.59 -23.84 8.56
C ILE A 51 6.95 -23.65 7.08
N LYS A 52 7.38 -24.71 6.37
CA LYS A 52 7.71 -24.61 4.93
C LYS A 52 6.51 -24.27 4.07
N VAL A 53 5.33 -24.83 4.40
CA VAL A 53 4.09 -24.50 3.68
C VAL A 53 3.72 -23.04 3.90
N ASN A 54 3.70 -22.56 5.14
CA ASN A 54 3.45 -21.15 5.45
C ASN A 54 4.45 -20.21 4.76
N MET A 55 5.75 -20.54 4.82
CA MET A 55 6.80 -19.77 4.16
C MET A 55 6.60 -19.68 2.64
N PHE A 56 6.11 -20.74 2.00
CA PHE A 56 5.78 -20.71 0.57
C PHE A 56 4.63 -19.73 0.27
N TRP A 57 3.56 -19.76 1.07
CA TRP A 57 2.43 -18.85 0.91
C TRP A 57 2.78 -17.41 1.24
N ASP A 58 3.61 -17.18 2.27
CA ASP A 58 4.21 -15.87 2.54
C ASP A 58 5.03 -15.39 1.34
N GLY A 59 5.77 -16.28 0.68
CA GLY A 59 6.52 -15.96 -0.54
C GLY A 59 5.61 -15.54 -1.70
N LEU A 60 4.48 -16.20 -1.90
CA LEU A 60 3.48 -15.81 -2.90
C LEU A 60 2.84 -14.45 -2.57
N PHE A 61 2.54 -14.21 -1.30
CA PHE A 61 2.10 -12.91 -0.83
C PHE A 61 3.13 -11.82 -1.13
N HIS A 62 4.40 -12.04 -0.81
CA HIS A 62 5.49 -11.10 -1.12
C HIS A 62 5.66 -10.88 -2.63
N ALA A 63 5.47 -11.92 -3.45
CA ALA A 63 5.50 -11.78 -4.90
C ALA A 63 4.36 -10.85 -5.38
N LEU A 64 3.16 -10.97 -4.83
CA LEU A 64 2.04 -10.10 -5.13
C LEU A 64 2.34 -8.65 -4.72
N THR A 65 2.82 -8.41 -3.49
CA THR A 65 3.15 -7.05 -3.00
C THR A 65 4.30 -6.43 -3.80
N TRP A 66 5.27 -7.24 -4.23
CA TRP A 66 6.33 -6.83 -5.15
C TRP A 66 5.78 -6.40 -6.51
N VAL A 67 4.88 -7.19 -7.13
CA VAL A 67 4.24 -6.84 -8.41
C VAL A 67 3.43 -5.55 -8.28
N MET A 68 2.67 -5.37 -7.20
CA MET A 68 1.91 -4.14 -6.93
C MET A 68 2.84 -2.93 -6.80
N THR A 69 3.97 -3.10 -6.11
CA THR A 69 5.01 -2.06 -5.99
C THR A 69 5.60 -1.70 -7.35
N LEU A 70 5.97 -2.69 -8.17
CA LEU A 70 6.48 -2.47 -9.52
C LEU A 70 5.46 -1.77 -10.41
N ALA A 71 4.19 -2.18 -10.36
CA ALA A 71 3.11 -1.53 -11.09
C ALA A 71 2.94 -0.07 -10.67
N GLY A 72 3.08 0.22 -9.37
CA GLY A 72 3.08 1.56 -8.81
C GLY A 72 4.25 2.41 -9.30
N VAL A 73 5.48 1.89 -9.25
CA VAL A 73 6.69 2.54 -9.80
C VAL A 73 6.54 2.80 -11.29
N TRP A 74 6.10 1.81 -12.06
CA TRP A 74 5.90 1.94 -13.51
C TRP A 74 4.85 3.01 -13.82
N THR A 75 3.72 3.02 -13.10
CA THR A 75 2.68 4.05 -13.27
C THR A 75 3.22 5.44 -12.92
N LEU A 76 4.00 5.57 -11.84
CA LEU A 76 4.65 6.82 -11.45
C LEU A 76 5.66 7.29 -12.51
N TRP A 77 6.43 6.39 -13.11
CA TRP A 77 7.34 6.68 -14.22
C TRP A 77 6.59 7.25 -15.43
N ARG A 78 5.44 6.66 -15.77
CA ARG A 78 4.55 7.16 -16.84
C ARG A 78 3.95 8.52 -16.52
N VAL A 79 3.68 8.82 -15.25
CA VAL A 79 3.25 10.17 -14.80
C VAL A 79 4.36 11.20 -15.08
N GLY A 80 5.63 10.87 -14.86
CA GLY A 80 6.76 11.76 -15.17
C GLY A 80 6.92 12.11 -16.65
N GLN A 81 6.42 11.26 -17.54
CA GLN A 81 6.44 11.48 -18.99
C GLN A 81 5.27 12.34 -19.48
N ARG A 82 4.33 12.70 -18.61
CA ARG A 82 3.08 13.40 -18.95
C ARG A 82 3.11 14.86 -18.47
N SER A 83 2.84 15.79 -19.39
CA SER A 83 2.79 17.23 -19.09
C SER A 83 1.45 17.70 -18.51
N ASP A 84 0.41 16.87 -18.61
CA ASP A 84 -0.96 17.14 -18.16
C ASP A 84 -1.23 16.72 -16.69
N VAL A 85 -0.28 16.01 -16.07
CA VAL A 85 -0.40 15.51 -14.69
C VAL A 85 0.41 16.38 -13.73
N PRO A 86 -0.21 17.02 -12.72
CA PRO A 86 0.51 17.83 -11.75
C PRO A 86 1.23 16.96 -10.70
N TRP A 87 2.51 17.22 -10.46
CA TRP A 87 3.27 16.61 -9.36
C TRP A 87 2.92 17.28 -8.03
N SER A 88 1.99 16.67 -7.29
CA SER A 88 1.58 17.09 -5.94
C SER A 88 2.00 16.04 -4.92
N THR A 89 2.91 16.41 -4.02
CA THR A 89 3.34 15.53 -2.92
C THR A 89 2.18 15.12 -2.03
N ARG A 90 1.28 16.05 -1.70
CA ARG A 90 0.09 15.75 -0.88
C ARG A 90 -0.83 14.74 -1.56
N THR A 91 -1.06 14.89 -2.87
CA THR A 91 -1.87 13.93 -3.64
C THR A 91 -1.22 12.55 -3.67
N PHE A 92 0.08 12.50 -3.94
CA PHE A 92 0.82 11.26 -4.06
C PHE A 92 0.93 10.50 -2.73
N VAL A 93 1.42 11.17 -1.68
CA VAL A 93 1.53 10.59 -0.32
C VAL A 93 0.14 10.23 0.22
N GLY A 94 -0.86 11.09 -0.01
CA GLY A 94 -2.24 10.79 0.38
C GLY A 94 -2.77 9.51 -0.28
N ALA A 95 -2.52 9.35 -1.58
CA ALA A 95 -2.90 8.14 -2.30
C ALA A 95 -2.10 6.90 -1.83
N MET A 96 -0.82 7.03 -1.49
CA MET A 96 -0.04 5.94 -0.89
C MET A 96 -0.59 5.51 0.47
N LEU A 97 -0.93 6.45 1.36
CA LEU A 97 -1.55 6.11 2.64
C LEU A 97 -2.90 5.43 2.45
N ALA A 98 -3.71 5.92 1.51
CA ALA A 98 -4.99 5.27 1.19
C ALA A 98 -4.81 3.87 0.60
N GLY A 99 -3.77 3.65 -0.22
CA GLY A 99 -3.44 2.33 -0.76
C GLY A 99 -3.02 1.35 0.33
N TRP A 100 -2.18 1.78 1.28
CA TRP A 100 -1.82 0.97 2.44
C TRP A 100 -3.06 0.66 3.27
N GLY A 101 -3.85 1.67 3.63
CA GLY A 101 -5.07 1.45 4.39
C GLY A 101 -6.07 0.51 3.69
N LEU A 102 -6.15 0.56 2.36
CA LEU A 102 -6.94 -0.37 1.56
C LEU A 102 -6.41 -1.80 1.69
N PHE A 103 -5.09 -2.00 1.61
CA PHE A 103 -4.47 -3.29 1.87
C PHE A 103 -4.89 -3.84 3.24
N ASN A 104 -4.72 -3.05 4.32
CA ASN A 104 -5.09 -3.48 5.67
C ASN A 104 -6.58 -3.85 5.80
N VAL A 105 -7.47 -3.08 5.18
CA VAL A 105 -8.91 -3.38 5.26
C VAL A 105 -9.26 -4.63 4.48
N VAL A 106 -8.69 -4.82 3.28
CA VAL A 106 -8.98 -5.98 2.44
C VAL A 106 -8.40 -7.24 3.06
N GLU A 107 -7.12 -7.22 3.45
CA GLU A 107 -6.44 -8.32 4.13
C GLU A 107 -7.19 -8.66 5.43
N GLY A 108 -7.43 -7.69 6.31
CA GLY A 108 -8.06 -7.97 7.59
C GLY A 108 -9.52 -8.43 7.49
N VAL A 109 -10.29 -8.03 6.46
CA VAL A 109 -11.66 -8.53 6.27
C VAL A 109 -11.66 -9.91 5.64
N LEU A 110 -10.83 -10.14 4.61
CA LEU A 110 -10.84 -11.41 3.89
C LEU A 110 -10.14 -12.50 4.70
N ASP A 111 -8.92 -12.24 5.15
CA ASP A 111 -8.03 -13.26 5.70
C ASP A 111 -8.29 -13.48 7.19
N HIS A 112 -8.55 -12.43 7.98
CA HIS A 112 -8.83 -12.58 9.41
C HIS A 112 -10.29 -12.89 9.75
N GLN A 113 -11.25 -12.36 9.00
CA GLN A 113 -12.67 -12.44 9.38
C GLN A 113 -13.48 -13.42 8.53
N LEU A 114 -13.32 -13.36 7.20
CA LEU A 114 -14.14 -14.14 6.29
C LEU A 114 -13.61 -15.57 6.11
N PHE A 115 -12.31 -15.70 5.88
CA PHE A 115 -11.67 -16.97 5.58
C PHE A 115 -10.93 -17.59 6.75
N ASP A 116 -10.69 -16.82 7.82
CA ASP A 116 -10.02 -17.31 9.04
C ASP A 116 -8.69 -18.01 8.73
N LEU A 117 -7.89 -17.40 7.84
CA LEU A 117 -6.61 -17.94 7.39
C LEU A 117 -5.49 -17.65 8.41
N HIS A 118 -5.59 -16.51 9.09
CA HIS A 118 -4.72 -16.10 10.16
C HIS A 118 -5.37 -14.97 10.98
N HIS A 119 -4.75 -14.57 12.08
CA HIS A 119 -5.12 -13.36 12.82
C HIS A 119 -3.87 -12.50 12.99
N VAL A 120 -4.02 -11.18 13.13
CA VAL A 120 -2.89 -10.25 13.27
C VAL A 120 -1.92 -10.70 14.36
N LYS A 121 -2.47 -11.14 15.49
CA LYS A 121 -1.69 -11.75 16.56
C LYS A 121 -2.54 -12.83 17.25
N PRO A 122 -2.29 -14.12 16.96
CA PRO A 122 -3.00 -15.22 17.60
C PRO A 122 -2.82 -15.24 19.12
N GLY A 123 -3.82 -15.81 19.81
CA GLY A 123 -3.84 -15.97 21.26
C GLY A 123 -4.75 -14.96 21.97
N PRO A 124 -4.45 -14.60 23.23
CA PRO A 124 -5.30 -13.69 24.00
C PRO A 124 -5.50 -12.36 23.29
N ASN A 125 -6.76 -11.92 23.22
CA ASN A 125 -7.19 -10.67 22.58
C ASN A 125 -6.99 -10.59 21.05
N GLN A 126 -6.94 -11.73 20.33
CA GLN A 126 -6.79 -11.72 18.86
C GLN A 126 -7.79 -10.78 18.16
N LEU A 127 -9.06 -10.79 18.60
CA LEU A 127 -10.10 -9.92 18.05
C LEU A 127 -9.76 -8.43 18.20
N ALA A 128 -9.13 -8.05 19.33
CA ALA A 128 -8.73 -6.67 19.54
C ALA A 128 -7.59 -6.25 18.60
N TRP A 129 -6.66 -7.17 18.29
CA TRP A 129 -5.60 -6.94 17.31
C TRP A 129 -6.17 -6.81 15.89
N ASP A 130 -7.08 -7.69 15.49
CA ASP A 130 -7.73 -7.64 14.17
C ASP A 130 -8.55 -6.35 14.00
N VAL A 131 -9.35 -5.98 15.01
CA VAL A 131 -10.09 -4.71 15.00
C VAL A 131 -9.14 -3.52 14.98
N GLY A 132 -8.05 -3.54 15.75
CA GLY A 132 -7.04 -2.49 15.75
C GLY A 132 -6.39 -2.30 14.38
N PHE A 133 -6.10 -3.40 13.68
CA PHE A 133 -5.53 -3.38 12.33
C PHE A 133 -6.50 -2.80 11.29
N LEU A 134 -7.79 -3.16 11.35
CA LEU A 134 -8.82 -2.58 10.50
C LEU A 134 -9.03 -1.09 10.77
N VAL A 135 -9.11 -0.69 12.05
CA VAL A 135 -9.23 0.72 12.44
C VAL A 135 -8.03 1.52 11.93
N PHE A 136 -6.81 0.98 12.08
CA PHE A 136 -5.62 1.61 11.54
C PHE A 136 -5.70 1.77 10.01
N GLY A 137 -6.16 0.74 9.29
CA GLY A 137 -6.42 0.82 7.85
C GLY A 137 -7.40 1.92 7.45
N VAL A 138 -8.54 2.02 8.15
CA VAL A 138 -9.54 3.07 7.92
C VAL A 138 -8.97 4.46 8.20
N LEU A 139 -8.16 4.62 9.25
CA LEU A 139 -7.50 5.89 9.57
C LEU A 139 -6.50 6.29 8.47
N LEU A 140 -5.71 5.35 7.95
CA LEU A 140 -4.81 5.61 6.82
C LEU A 140 -5.58 6.07 5.58
N ILE A 141 -6.72 5.45 5.26
CA ILE A 141 -7.61 5.87 4.18
C ILE A 141 -8.14 7.29 4.42
N ALA A 142 -8.63 7.59 5.63
CA ALA A 142 -9.19 8.89 5.96
C ALA A 142 -8.14 10.02 5.86
N VAL A 143 -6.93 9.79 6.40
CA VAL A 143 -5.80 10.71 6.30
C VAL A 143 -5.37 10.87 4.84
N GLY A 144 -5.26 9.76 4.11
CA GLY A 144 -4.91 9.76 2.69
C GLY A 144 -5.88 10.58 1.85
N TRP A 145 -7.18 10.41 2.10
CA TRP A 145 -8.25 11.19 1.47
C TRP A 145 -8.17 12.68 1.82
N ALA A 146 -7.93 13.03 3.08
CA ALA A 146 -7.77 14.42 3.50
C ALA A 146 -6.58 15.10 2.81
N LEU A 147 -5.43 14.43 2.72
CA LEU A 147 -4.25 14.91 2.00
C LEU A 147 -4.53 15.05 0.50
N GLY A 148 -5.21 14.08 -0.11
CA GLY A 148 -5.60 14.14 -1.52
C GLY A 148 -6.53 15.31 -1.83
N ARG A 149 -7.44 15.67 -0.92
CA ARG A 149 -8.28 16.88 -1.02
C ARG A 149 -7.45 18.15 -0.89
N ALA A 150 -6.57 18.25 0.11
CA ALA A 150 -5.71 19.41 0.30
C ALA A 150 -4.74 19.63 -0.87
N GLY A 151 -4.23 18.54 -1.46
CA GLY A 151 -3.39 18.57 -2.66
C GLY A 151 -4.09 19.11 -3.91
N ARG A 152 -5.42 19.32 -3.86
CA ARG A 152 -6.14 19.96 -4.96
C ARG A 152 -5.75 21.43 -5.17
N GLU A 153 -5.24 22.06 -4.13
CA GLU A 153 -4.82 23.46 -4.11
C GLU A 153 -3.33 23.65 -4.43
N ASP A 154 -2.56 22.56 -4.49
CA ASP A 154 -1.12 22.61 -4.76
C ASP A 154 -0.86 23.28 -6.13
N ARG A 155 -0.13 24.39 -6.09
CA ARG A 155 0.40 25.07 -7.28
C ARG A 155 1.63 24.29 -7.74
N VAL A 156 1.58 23.77 -8.97
CA VAL A 156 2.58 22.85 -9.53
C VAL A 156 3.98 23.47 -9.49
N PRO A 157 4.98 22.85 -8.83
CA PRO A 157 6.37 23.07 -9.18
C PRO A 157 6.57 22.42 -10.54
N ARG A 158 6.54 23.20 -11.62
CA ARG A 158 7.25 22.73 -12.81
C ARG A 158 8.72 22.66 -12.38
N GLY A 159 9.36 21.51 -12.60
CA GLY A 159 10.81 21.47 -12.81
C GLY A 159 11.11 22.45 -13.94
N GLY A 160 11.31 23.71 -13.57
CA GLY A 160 11.49 24.81 -14.48
C GLY A 160 12.91 24.76 -14.98
N LEU A 161 13.21 23.85 -15.89
CA LEU A 161 14.23 24.15 -16.87
C LEU A 161 13.64 25.28 -17.72
N ARG A 162 13.91 26.52 -17.29
CA ARG A 162 13.95 27.67 -18.20
C ARG A 162 14.95 27.25 -19.28
N VAL A 163 14.46 26.82 -20.44
CA VAL A 163 15.29 26.84 -21.63
C VAL A 163 15.63 28.32 -21.84
N PRO A 164 16.90 28.75 -21.75
CA PRO A 164 17.24 30.11 -22.10
C PRO A 164 16.84 30.28 -23.56
N HIS A 165 15.96 31.24 -23.86
CA HIS A 165 15.83 31.70 -25.23
C HIS A 165 17.21 32.23 -25.63
N PRO A 166 17.81 31.77 -26.74
CA PRO A 166 18.98 32.45 -27.28
C PRO A 166 18.54 33.89 -27.59
N ALA A 167 19.18 34.85 -26.92
CA ALA A 167 19.12 36.22 -27.36
C ALA A 167 19.75 36.27 -28.76
N HIS A 168 19.07 36.99 -29.64
CA HIS A 168 19.38 37.20 -31.05
C HIS A 168 20.87 37.37 -31.37
#